data_AF-W7YBK2-F1
#
_entry.id   AF-W7YBK2-F1
#
_cell.length_a   1.000
_cell.length_b   1.000
_cell.length_c   1.000
_cell.angle_alpha   90.00
_cell.angle_beta   90.00
_cell.angle_gamma   90.00
#
_symmetry.space_group_name_H-M   'P 1'
#
loop_
_entity.id
_entity.type
_entity.pdbx_description
1 polymer ?
#
loop_
_entity_poly.entity_id
_entity_poly.type
_entity_poly.pdbx_seq_one_letter_code
_entity_poly.pdbx_strand_id
1 'polypeptide(L)' 'MNQTSSIPSEYVYPVDPFVVQVLQSVIGKDVVVETVRGASRGTVAEVKPDHVVLKKEIVHSLYVFV' A
#
# COMPACT_ATOMS: atom_id res chain seq x y z
N MET A 1 -26.62 3.80 -38.50
CA MET A 1 -25.56 4.57 -37.80
C MET A 1 -25.25 3.83 -36.50
N ASN A 2 -24.18 3.03 -36.45
CA ASN A 2 -23.82 2.24 -35.27
C ASN A 2 -23.02 3.11 -34.29
N GLN A 3 -23.62 3.46 -33.16
CA GLN A 3 -22.92 4.07 -32.04
C GLN A 3 -22.13 2.98 -31.31
N THR A 4 -20.82 2.91 -31.56
CA THR A 4 -19.88 2.18 -30.71
C THR A 4 -19.79 2.93 -29.38
N SER A 5 -20.55 2.50 -28.40
CA SER A 5 -20.45 2.97 -27.02
C SER A 5 -19.04 2.66 -26.50
N SER A 6 -18.18 3.67 -26.44
CA SER A 6 -16.91 3.61 -25.73
C SER A 6 -17.21 3.50 -24.24
N ILE A 7 -17.20 2.28 -23.71
CA ILE A 7 -17.31 2.05 -22.27
C ILE A 7 -16.08 2.73 -21.65
N PRO A 8 -16.26 3.76 -20.80
CA PRO A 8 -15.13 4.35 -20.10
C PRO A 8 -14.50 3.26 -19.24
N SER A 9 -13.21 2.99 -19.42
CA SER A 9 -12.46 2.14 -18.50
C SER A 9 -12.35 2.88 -17.18
N GLU A 10 -13.24 2.56 -16.24
CA GLU A 10 -13.20 3.10 -14.88
C GLU A 10 -12.15 2.34 -14.08
N TYR A 11 -11.12 3.05 -13.62
CA TYR A 11 -10.09 2.48 -12.76
C TYR A 11 -10.63 2.43 -11.34
N VAL A 12 -10.99 1.24 -10.88
CA VAL A 12 -11.34 1.00 -9.48
C VAL A 12 -10.05 0.73 -8.71
N TYR A 13 -9.67 1.66 -7.83
CA TYR A 13 -8.62 1.42 -6.86
C TYR A 13 -9.26 0.87 -5.58
N PRO A 14 -8.93 -0.36 -5.15
CA PRO A 14 -9.43 -0.90 -3.89
C PRO A 14 -8.82 -0.16 -2.68
N VAL A 15 -7.76 0.62 -2.90
CA VAL A 15 -7.04 1.40 -1.89
C VAL A 15 -7.04 2.86 -2.32
N ASP A 16 -7.29 3.77 -1.37
CA ASP A 16 -7.22 5.21 -1.60
C ASP A 16 -5.78 5.61 -2.04
N PRO A 17 -5.59 6.24 -3.21
CA PRO A 17 -4.27 6.65 -3.69
C PRO A 17 -3.52 7.58 -2.73
N PHE A 18 -4.23 8.33 -1.88
CA PHE A 18 -3.60 9.17 -0.86
C PHE A 18 -2.88 8.34 0.22
N VAL A 19 -3.33 7.12 0.51
CA VAL A 19 -2.67 6.22 1.48
C VAL A 19 -1.30 5.80 0.97
N VAL A 20 -1.22 5.41 -0.30
CA VAL A 20 0.05 5.03 -0.94
C VAL A 20 1.02 6.20 -0.94
N GLN A 21 0.54 7.40 -1.29
CA GLN A 21 1.36 8.62 -1.29
C GLN A 21 1.88 8.98 0.11
N VAL A 22 1.03 8.87 1.13
CA VAL A 22 1.44 9.12 2.53
C VAL A 22 2.46 8.09 2.98
N LEU A 23 2.24 6.80 2.69
CA LEU A 23 3.19 5.74 3.04
C LEU A 23 4.54 5.93 2.33
N GLN A 24 4.54 6.36 1.08
CA GLN A 24 5.78 6.71 0.35
C GLN A 24 6.56 7.84 1.04
N SER A 25 5.88 8.82 1.64
CA SER A 25 6.53 9.94 2.35
C SER A 25 7.22 9.53 3.67
N VAL A 26 6.94 8.32 4.17
CA VAL A 26 7.51 7.79 5.41
C VAL A 26 8.48 6.62 5.18
N ILE A 27 8.89 6.37 3.92
CA ILE A 27 9.98 5.44 3.62
C ILE A 27 11.23 5.80 4.43
N GLY A 28 11.86 4.80 5.05
CA GLY A 28 13.02 4.95 5.94
C GLY A 28 12.69 5.32 7.38
N LYS A 29 11.42 5.55 7.74
CA LYS A 29 11.00 5.83 9.13
C LYS A 29 10.50 4.57 9.82
N ASP A 30 10.70 4.49 11.14
CA ASP A 30 10.08 3.47 11.99
C ASP A 30 8.60 3.81 12.20
N VAL A 31 7.71 2.90 11.81
CA VAL A 31 6.26 3.08 11.88
C VAL A 31 5.60 1.88 12.53
N VAL A 32 4.38 2.08 13.02
CA VAL A 32 3.46 1.01 13.42
C VAL A 32 2.31 1.00 12.42
N VAL A 33 2.12 -0.12 11.75
CA VAL A 33 0.99 -0.36 10.85
C VAL A 33 -0.02 -1.24 11.55
N GLU A 34 -1.19 -0.69 11.84
CA GLU A 34 -2.30 -1.46 12.40
C GLU A 34 -3.15 -2.06 11.28
N THR A 35 -3.34 -3.37 11.34
CA THR A 35 -4.22 -4.11 10.44
C THR A 35 -5.32 -4.79 11.24
N VAL A 36 -6.37 -5.26 10.57
CA VAL A 36 -7.42 -6.07 11.21
C VAL A 36 -6.91 -7.36 11.87
N ARG A 37 -5.68 -7.77 11.57
CA ARG A 37 -5.01 -8.96 12.14
C ARG A 37 -4.03 -8.61 13.26
N GLY A 38 -3.86 -7.33 13.58
CA GLY A 38 -2.94 -6.83 14.60
C GLY A 38 -1.95 -5.79 14.07
N ALA A 39 -1.09 -5.32 14.98
CA ALA A 39 -0.11 -4.28 14.70
C ALA A 39 1.25 -4.86 14.27
N SER A 40 1.86 -4.24 13.26
CA SER A 40 3.19 -4.55 12.77
C SER A 40 4.09 -3.33 12.87
N ARG A 41 5.21 -3.45 13.59
CA ARG A 41 6.20 -2.37 13.74
C ARG A 41 7.44 -2.63 12.88
N GLY A 42 8.00 -1.59 12.28
CA GLY A 42 9.32 -1.64 11.64
C GLY A 42 9.60 -0.43 10.75
N THR A 43 10.79 -0.41 10.15
CA THR A 43 11.18 0.63 9.19
C THR A 43 10.55 0.37 7.83
N VAL A 44 9.87 1.37 7.26
CA VAL A 44 9.32 1.26 5.90
C VAL A 44 10.45 1.15 4.90
N ALA A 45 10.52 0.02 4.19
CA ALA A 45 11.52 -0.25 3.18
C ALA A 45 11.02 0.06 1.75
N GLU A 46 9.76 -0.30 1.46
CA GLU A 46 9.14 -0.14 0.14
C GLU A 46 7.63 -0.04 0.28
N VAL A 47 6.98 0.69 -0.64
CA VAL A 47 5.52 0.87 -0.69
C VAL A 47 5.06 0.63 -2.12
N LYS A 48 4.11 -0.28 -2.30
CA LYS A 48 3.40 -0.56 -3.55
C LYS A 48 1.91 -0.27 -3.38
N PRO A 49 1.13 -0.18 -4.47
CA PRO A 49 -0.31 0.11 -4.39
C PRO A 49 -1.10 -0.85 -3.49
N ASP A 50 -0.64 -2.09 -3.36
CA ASP A 50 -1.31 -3.18 -2.66
C ASP A 50 -0.56 -3.68 -1.41
N HIS A 51 0.68 -3.22 -1.17
CA HIS A 51 1.46 -3.68 -0.01
C HIS A 51 2.53 -2.70 0.45
N VAL A 52 2.87 -2.77 1.74
CA VAL A 52 4.03 -2.10 2.34
C VAL A 52 5.00 -3.13 2.93
N VAL A 53 6.29 -2.90 2.73
CA VAL A 53 7.37 -3.75 3.23
C VAL A 53 7.98 -3.09 4.45
N LEU A 54 7.95 -3.79 5.59
CA LEU A 54 8.57 -3.36 6.83
C LEU A 54 9.83 -4.18 7.11
N LYS A 55 10.96 -3.50 7.27
CA LYS A 55 12.21 -4.09 7.75
C LYS A 55 12.21 -4.05 9.28
N LYS A 56 12.26 -5.23 9.91
CA LYS A 56 12.46 -5.38 11.35
C LYS A 56 13.94 -5.62 11.65
N GLU A 57 14.40 -5.20 12.83
CA GLU A 57 15.75 -5.52 13.30
C GLU A 57 15.98 -7.03 13.46
N ILE A 58 14.91 -7.80 13.69
CA ILE A 58 14.95 -9.26 13.81
C ILE A 58 14.79 -9.92 12.44
N VAL A 59 15.82 -9.87 11.59
CA VAL A 59 16.14 -10.66 10.36
C VAL A 59 15.03 -11.03 9.34
N HIS A 60 13.75 -10.73 9.59
CA HIS A 60 12.61 -11.11 8.77
C HIS A 60 11.90 -9.84 8.31
N SER A 61 11.91 -9.61 7.00
CA SER A 61 11.08 -8.60 6.36
C SER A 61 9.62 -9.05 6.42
N LEU A 62 8.73 -8.17 6.86
CA LEU A 62 7.29 -8.46 6.91
C LEU A 62 6.57 -7.71 5.79
N TYR A 63 5.75 -8.44 5.05
CA TYR A 63 4.87 -7.88 4.02
C TYR A 63 3.48 -7.66 4.61
N VAL A 64 3.02 -6.42 4.58
CA VAL A 64 1.67 -6.05 4.98
C VAL A 64 0.88 -5.69 3.73
N PHE A 65 -0.23 -6.38 3.50
CA PHE A 65 -1.17 -6.05 2.43
C PHE A 65 -2.12 -4.97 2.92
N VAL A 66 -2.29 -3.92 2.13
CA VAL A 66 -3.21 -2.80 2.42
C VAL A 66 -4.46 -2.95 1.57
#